data_AF-Q9ZAZ2-F1
#
_entry.id   AF-Q9ZAZ2-F1
#
_cell.length_a   1.000
_cell.length_b   1.000
_cell.length_c   1.000
_cell.angle_alpha   90.00
_cell.angle_beta   90.00
_cell.angle_gamma   90.00
#
_symmetry.space_group_name_H-M   'P 1'
#
loop_
_entity.id
_entity.type
_entity.pdbx_description
1 polymer ?
#
loop_
_entity_poly.entity_id
_entity_poly.type
_entity_poly.pdbx_seq_one_letter_code
_entity_poly.pdbx_strand_id
1 'polypeptide(L)' 'RRAAEYMTHAPLGSLNSVGGVATEINSFNYVSPRAWLATSHFVLVLLPRSHLWHAGRAA' A
#
# COMPACT_ATOMS: atom_id res chain seq x y z
N ARG A 1 -11.15 -18.02 16.78
CA ARG A 1 -10.84 -18.36 15.36
C ARG A 1 -10.55 -17.09 14.58
N ARG A 2 -11.56 -16.23 14.31
CA ARG A 2 -11.37 -14.93 13.61
C ARG A 2 -10.28 -14.01 14.15
N ALA A 3 -10.16 -13.88 15.47
CA ALA A 3 -9.11 -13.04 16.06
C ALA A 3 -7.70 -13.51 15.66
N ALA A 4 -7.45 -14.83 15.71
CA ALA A 4 -6.17 -15.40 15.28
C ALA A 4 -5.95 -15.21 13.77
N GLU A 5 -6.99 -15.37 12.95
CA GLU A 5 -6.93 -15.11 11.51
C GLU A 5 -6.55 -13.65 11.21
N TYR A 6 -7.11 -12.66 11.91
CA TYR A 6 -6.75 -11.25 11.72
C TYR A 6 -5.32 -10.94 12.18
N MET A 7 -4.88 -11.55 13.28
CA MET A 7 -3.52 -11.38 13.77
C MET A 7 -2.49 -11.94 12.79
N THR A 8 -2.74 -13.13 12.23
CA THR A 8 -1.82 -13.77 11.28
C THR A 8 -1.88 -13.17 9.88
N HIS A 9 -2.90 -12.36 9.58
CA HIS A 9 -3.06 -11.62 8.31
C HIS A 9 -3.00 -10.11 8.54
N ALA A 10 -2.14 -9.67 9.46
CA ALA A 10 -1.86 -8.25 9.65
C ALA A 10 -1.42 -7.62 8.31
N PRO A 11 -1.77 -6.35 8.04
CA PRO A 11 -1.45 -5.67 6.78
C PRO A 11 0.02 -5.20 6.76
N LEU A 12 0.96 -6.13 6.93
CA LEU A 12 2.40 -5.93 6.94
C LEU A 12 3.04 -6.82 5.87
N GLY A 13 3.91 -6.23 5.05
CA GLY A 13 4.68 -6.97 4.07
C GLY A 13 5.54 -6.07 3.20
N SER A 14 6.40 -6.68 2.39
CA SER A 14 7.34 -6.02 1.49
C SER A 14 6.75 -5.81 0.08
N LEU A 15 7.41 -4.98 -0.73
CA LEU A 15 7.00 -4.73 -2.12
C LEU A 15 7.01 -5.99 -3.01
N ASN A 16 7.94 -6.92 -2.76
CA ASN A 16 8.00 -8.21 -3.45
C ASN A 16 7.06 -9.27 -2.85
N SER A 17 6.05 -8.83 -2.09
CA SER A 17 4.98 -9.65 -1.51
C SER A 17 5.40 -10.64 -0.41
N VAL A 18 6.49 -10.39 0.31
CA VAL A 18 6.80 -11.17 1.53
C VAL A 18 5.97 -10.61 2.69
N GLY A 19 5.11 -11.43 3.29
CA GLY A 19 4.27 -11.05 4.42
C GLY A 19 5.02 -11.12 5.74
N GLY A 20 4.68 -10.23 6.67
CA GLY A 20 5.33 -10.13 7.98
C GLY A 20 6.05 -8.80 8.20
N VAL A 21 6.90 -8.75 9.22
CA VAL A 21 7.69 -7.55 9.54
C VAL A 21 8.89 -7.41 8.60
N ALA A 22 9.56 -6.26 8.61
CA ALA A 22 10.67 -5.98 7.70
C ALA A 22 11.87 -6.95 7.84
N THR A 23 12.00 -7.61 9.00
CA THR A 23 13.05 -8.60 9.29
C THR A 23 12.61 -10.05 9.05
N GLU A 24 11.40 -10.26 8.52
CA GLU A 24 10.89 -11.60 8.23
C GLU A 24 11.65 -12.24 7.05
N ILE A 25 11.90 -13.54 7.14
CA ILE A 25 12.50 -14.30 6.04
C ILE A 25 11.47 -14.52 4.92
N ASN A 26 11.94 -14.79 3.69
CA ASN A 26 11.07 -15.09 2.55
C ASN A 26 10.37 -16.44 2.74
N SER A 27 9.14 -16.42 3.26
CA SER A 27 8.40 -17.64 3.64
C SER A 27 6.90 -17.59 3.31
N PHE A 28 6.27 -16.41 3.36
CA PHE A 28 4.83 -16.26 3.14
C PHE A 28 4.57 -15.18 2.09
N ASN A 29 3.82 -15.52 1.04
CA ASN A 29 3.48 -14.60 -0.04
C ASN A 29 2.14 -13.90 0.26
N TYR A 30 2.19 -12.73 0.89
CA TYR A 30 1.00 -11.99 1.28
C TYR A 30 1.28 -10.50 1.52
N VAL A 31 0.46 -9.65 0.90
CA VAL A 31 0.30 -8.24 1.27
C VAL A 31 -1.20 -7.95 1.23
N SER A 32 -1.71 -7.32 2.30
CA SER A 32 -3.15 -7.02 2.40
C SER A 32 -3.61 -6.11 1.25
N PRO A 33 -4.79 -6.36 0.64
CA PRO A 33 -5.39 -5.43 -0.30
C PRO A 33 -5.59 -4.03 0.27
N ARG A 34 -5.75 -3.90 1.60
CA ARG A 34 -5.83 -2.60 2.27
C ARG A 34 -4.56 -1.79 2.08
N ALA A 35 -3.39 -2.44 2.17
CA ALA A 35 -2.11 -1.78 1.96
C ALA A 35 -2.02 -1.28 0.52
N TRP A 36 -2.22 -2.17 -0.47
CA TRP A 36 -2.18 -1.81 -1.89
C TRP A 36 -3.14 -0.67 -2.26
N LEU A 37 -4.41 -0.78 -1.84
CA LEU A 37 -5.40 0.25 -2.15
C LEU A 37 -5.04 1.57 -1.47
N ALA A 38 -4.63 1.57 -0.20
CA ALA A 38 -4.26 2.79 0.50
C ALA A 38 -3.06 3.51 -0.15
N THR A 39 -1.97 2.80 -0.45
CA THR A 39 -0.81 3.42 -1.10
C THR A 39 -1.10 3.86 -2.52
N SER A 40 -1.79 3.06 -3.33
CA SER A 40 -2.15 3.46 -4.70
C SER A 40 -3.01 4.72 -4.70
N HIS A 41 -4.03 4.80 -3.86
CA HIS A 41 -4.89 5.98 -3.80
C HIS A 41 -4.17 7.18 -3.18
N PHE A 42 -3.28 6.98 -2.19
CA PHE A 42 -2.43 8.05 -1.70
C PHE A 42 -1.57 8.65 -2.82
N VAL A 43 -0.93 7.81 -3.63
CA VAL A 43 -0.12 8.26 -4.77
C VAL A 43 -0.97 8.94 -5.85
N LEU A 44 -2.14 8.39 -6.18
CA LEU A 44 -3.05 8.98 -7.17
C LEU A 44 -3.69 10.29 -6.69
N VAL A 45 -3.94 10.45 -5.38
CA VAL A 45 -4.43 11.72 -4.82
C VAL A 45 -3.33 12.79 -4.85
N LEU A 46 -2.05 12.47 -5.04
CA LEU A 46 -0.97 13.44 -5.28
C LEU A 46 -0.95 14.03 -6.71
N LEU A 47 -1.95 13.72 -7.53
CA LEU A 47 -2.20 14.38 -8.81
C LEU A 47 -2.53 15.90 -8.77
N PRO A 48 -2.80 16.64 -7.67
CA PRO A 48 -2.94 18.09 -7.74
C PRO A 48 -1.68 18.81 -8.21
N ARG A 49 -0.50 18.16 -8.20
CA ARG A 49 0.70 18.71 -8.86
C ARG A 49 0.51 18.82 -10.38
N SER A 50 -0.16 17.87 -11.03
CA SER A 50 -0.52 18.00 -12.44
C SER A 50 -1.64 19.02 -12.64
N HIS A 51 -2.63 19.07 -11.74
CA HIS A 51 -3.69 20.08 -11.79
C HIS A 51 -3.14 21.52 -11.74
N LEU A 52 -2.22 21.81 -10.82
CA LEU A 52 -1.59 23.13 -10.69
C LEU A 52 -0.77 23.49 -11.94
N TRP A 53 -0.03 22.52 -12.47
CA TRP A 53 0.73 22.71 -13.71
C TRP A 53 -0.17 23.05 -14.91
N HIS A 54 -1.26 22.32 -15.10
CA HIS A 54 -2.20 22.57 -16.19
C HIS A 54 -2.99 23.87 -15.99
N ALA A 55 -3.37 24.21 -14.75
CA ALA A 55 -4.01 25.48 -14.44
C ALA A 55 -3.09 26.68 -14.73
N GLY A 56 -1.81 26.60 -14.37
CA GLY A 56 -0.83 27.65 -14.67
C GLY A 56 -0.48 27.78 -16.15
N ARG A 57 -0.62 26.70 -16.95
CA ARG A 57 -0.45 26.72 -18.41
C ARG A 57 -1.66 27.29 -19.16
N ALA A 58 -2.82 27.35 -18.53
CA ALA A 58 -4.07 27.81 -19.12
C ALA A 58 -4.35 29.31 -18.92
N ALA A 59 -3.53 30.00 -18.10
CA ALA A 59 -3.55 31.45 -17.89
C ALA A 59 -2.59 32.17 -18.85
#